data_AF-A0A349TNK2-F1
#
_entry.id   AF-A0A349TNK2-F1
#
_cell.length_a   1.000
_cell.length_b   1.000
_cell.length_c   1.000
_cell.angle_alpha   90.00
_cell.angle_beta   90.00
_cell.angle_gamma   90.00
#
_symmetry.space_group_name_H-M   'P 1'
#
loop_
_entity.id
_entity.type
_entity.pdbx_description
1 polymer ?
#
loop_
_entity_poly.entity_id
_entity_poly.type
_entity_poly.pdbx_seq_one_letter_code
_entity_poly.pdbx_strand_id
1 'polypeptide(L)'
;EEWINSVPKHALLYEYFDWESPTFCHMPLLRNPDKSKLSKRKNPTSINYYQDMGYLPEALVNYLGMMGWSMPGGEEKFSLAEMEAAFDISRVSLGGPIFDIEKLDWLNGRYLREDLNDADFASRFVVWASKDDRLHKIIPLIKPRVERFSDVVGLASQFIDG
;
A
#
# COMPACT_ATOMS: atom_id res chain seq x y z
N GLU A 1 -14.23 5.03 11.62
CA GLU A 1 -14.39 6.21 12.50
C GLU A 1 -15.14 7.33 11.79
N GLU A 2 -14.78 7.73 10.56
CA GLU A 2 -15.48 8.84 9.84
C GLU A 2 -16.99 8.70 9.73
N TRP A 3 -17.47 7.47 9.50
CA TRP A 3 -18.90 7.20 9.30
C TRP A 3 -19.68 6.98 10.60
N ILE A 4 -19.01 6.97 11.77
CA ILE A 4 -19.66 6.65 13.04
C ILE A 4 -20.81 7.63 13.37
N ASN A 5 -20.62 8.91 13.03
CA ASN A 5 -21.62 9.96 13.23
C ASN A 5 -22.87 9.78 12.34
N SER A 6 -22.80 8.92 11.32
CA SER A 6 -23.93 8.60 10.44
C SER A 6 -24.74 7.40 10.92
N VAL A 7 -24.20 6.60 11.85
CA VAL A 7 -24.87 5.38 12.36
C VAL A 7 -26.26 5.66 12.94
N PRO A 8 -26.49 6.73 13.73
CA PRO A 8 -27.84 7.01 14.25
C PRO A 8 -28.87 7.22 13.14
N LYS A 9 -28.46 7.84 12.01
CA LYS A 9 -29.34 8.02 10.85
C LYS A 9 -29.60 6.69 10.15
N HIS A 10 -28.58 5.85 9.99
CA HIS A 10 -28.75 4.53 9.38
C HIS A 10 -29.67 3.64 10.22
N ALA A 11 -29.54 3.66 11.55
CA ALA A 11 -30.40 2.90 12.45
C ALA A 11 -31.89 3.25 12.28
N LEU A 12 -32.22 4.54 12.19
CA LEU A 12 -33.59 5.00 11.93
C LEU A 12 -34.09 4.55 10.54
N LEU A 13 -33.21 4.53 9.53
CA LEU A 13 -33.60 4.03 8.20
C LEU A 13 -33.93 2.54 8.23
N TYR A 14 -33.11 1.71 8.92
CA TYR A 14 -33.42 0.28 9.09
C TYR A 14 -34.76 0.09 9.81
N GLU A 15 -35.01 0.85 10.87
CA GLU A 15 -36.29 0.81 11.60
C GLU A 15 -37.48 1.19 10.70
N TYR A 16 -37.37 2.29 9.94
CA TYR A 16 -38.48 2.77 9.10
C TYR A 16 -38.77 1.90 7.88
N PHE A 17 -37.77 1.16 7.40
CA PHE A 17 -37.97 0.18 6.34
C PHE A 17 -38.36 -1.21 6.86
N ASP A 18 -38.49 -1.39 8.18
CA ASP A 18 -38.74 -2.68 8.82
C ASP A 18 -37.67 -3.73 8.44
N TRP A 19 -36.41 -3.30 8.42
CA TRP A 19 -35.24 -4.11 8.06
C TRP A 19 -34.39 -4.46 9.28
N GLU A 20 -33.76 -5.62 9.26
CA GLU A 20 -32.76 -5.99 10.26
C GLU A 20 -31.47 -5.17 10.09
N SER A 21 -31.06 -4.48 11.15
CA SER A 21 -29.82 -3.71 11.14
C SER A 21 -28.59 -4.63 11.21
N PRO A 22 -27.56 -4.42 10.36
CA PRO A 22 -26.32 -5.18 10.45
C PRO A 22 -25.53 -4.78 11.70
N THR A 23 -24.54 -5.62 12.05
CA THR A 23 -23.47 -5.23 12.98
C THR A 23 -22.54 -4.23 12.31
N PHE A 24 -22.35 -3.07 12.93
CA PHE A 24 -21.42 -2.04 12.44
C PHE A 24 -20.04 -2.19 13.09
N CYS A 25 -19.00 -2.41 12.29
CA CYS A 25 -17.61 -2.33 12.73
C CYS A 25 -16.93 -1.12 12.07
N HIS A 26 -16.41 -0.19 12.88
CA HIS A 26 -15.77 1.03 12.39
C HIS A 26 -14.27 1.00 12.64
N MET A 27 -13.48 0.94 11.57
CA MET A 27 -12.02 1.00 11.67
C MET A 27 -11.54 2.41 12.08
N PRO A 28 -10.45 2.52 12.87
CA PRO A 28 -9.86 3.82 13.21
C PRO A 28 -9.28 4.52 11.98
N LEU A 29 -9.14 5.84 12.03
CA LEU A 29 -8.45 6.57 10.96
C LEU A 29 -6.94 6.38 11.00
N LEU A 30 -6.35 6.19 9.82
CA LEU A 30 -4.91 6.25 9.64
C LEU A 30 -4.39 7.66 9.98
N ARG A 31 -3.26 7.71 10.67
CA ARG A 31 -2.62 8.93 11.17
C ARG A 31 -1.24 9.08 10.53
N ASN A 32 -0.77 10.31 10.41
CA ASN A 32 0.64 10.61 10.11
C ASN A 32 1.49 10.41 11.39
N PRO A 33 2.82 10.41 11.29
CA PRO A 33 3.70 10.37 12.47
C PRO A 33 3.42 11.49 13.50
N ASP A 34 2.98 12.66 13.03
CA ASP A 34 2.55 13.79 13.87
C ASP A 34 1.15 13.62 14.50
N LYS A 35 0.53 12.45 14.35
CA LYS A 35 -0.85 12.10 14.79
C LYS A 35 -1.97 12.88 14.11
N SER A 36 -1.67 13.75 13.15
CA SER A 36 -2.70 14.35 12.31
C SER A 36 -3.29 13.29 11.36
N LYS A 37 -4.50 13.53 10.87
CA LYS A 37 -5.16 12.62 9.93
C LYS A 37 -4.33 12.48 8.65
N LEU A 38 -4.19 11.25 8.15
CA LEU A 38 -3.55 11.01 6.86
C LEU A 38 -4.29 11.77 5.75
N SER A 39 -3.55 12.53 4.94
CA SER A 39 -4.13 13.35 3.87
C SER A 39 -3.17 13.52 2.70
N LYS A 40 -3.75 13.68 1.50
CA LYS A 40 -3.02 13.94 0.24
C LYS A 40 -2.11 15.16 0.28
N ARG A 41 -2.31 16.09 1.23
CA ARG A 41 -1.52 17.32 1.35
C ARG A 41 -0.14 17.09 1.94
N LYS A 42 0.00 16.06 2.79
CA LYS A 42 1.23 15.77 3.52
C LYS A 42 1.92 14.49 3.06
N ASN A 43 1.14 13.52 2.59
CA ASN A 43 1.65 12.20 2.21
C ASN A 43 1.02 11.72 0.90
N PRO A 44 1.74 10.94 0.08
CA PRO A 44 1.16 10.25 -1.04
C PRO A 44 0.21 9.16 -0.54
N THR A 45 -1.09 9.43 -0.51
CA THR A 45 -2.10 8.47 0.01
C THR A 45 -2.67 7.54 -1.06
N SER A 46 -2.13 7.59 -2.29
CA SER A 46 -2.65 6.83 -3.43
C SER A 46 -1.94 5.49 -3.53
N ILE A 47 -2.68 4.39 -3.70
CA ILE A 47 -2.08 3.08 -3.98
C ILE A 47 -1.24 3.13 -5.26
N ASN A 48 -1.68 3.87 -6.28
CA ASN A 48 -0.95 4.02 -7.53
C ASN A 48 0.44 4.64 -7.31
N TYR A 49 0.59 5.54 -6.33
CA TYR A 49 1.90 6.09 -5.99
C TYR A 49 2.87 4.99 -5.55
N TYR A 50 2.46 4.13 -4.60
CA TYR A 50 3.30 3.03 -4.12
C TYR A 50 3.57 2.01 -5.24
N GLN A 51 2.60 1.76 -6.11
CA GLN A 51 2.81 0.93 -7.28
C GLN A 51 3.84 1.54 -8.25
N ASP A 52 3.80 2.86 -8.47
CA ASP A 52 4.72 3.58 -9.35
C ASP A 52 6.13 3.65 -8.75
N MET A 53 6.25 3.75 -7.43
CA MET A 53 7.51 3.65 -6.69
C MET A 53 8.12 2.24 -6.67
N GLY A 54 7.37 1.21 -7.07
CA GLY A 54 7.89 -0.16 -7.15
C GLY A 54 7.78 -0.97 -5.87
N TYR A 55 6.87 -0.59 -4.96
CA TYR A 55 6.52 -1.47 -3.84
C TYR A 55 5.85 -2.75 -4.35
N LEU A 56 6.22 -3.88 -3.76
CA LEU A 56 5.58 -5.15 -4.05
C LEU A 56 4.14 -5.13 -3.49
N PRO A 57 3.15 -5.59 -4.28
CA PRO A 57 1.76 -5.66 -3.81
C PRO A 57 1.63 -6.51 -2.54
N GLU A 58 2.40 -7.59 -2.43
CA GLU A 58 2.43 -8.48 -1.27
C GLU A 58 2.88 -7.72 0.00
N ALA A 59 3.92 -6.89 -0.11
CA ALA A 59 4.42 -6.07 0.99
C ALA A 59 3.42 -4.97 1.39
N LEU A 60 2.79 -4.31 0.42
CA LEU A 60 1.81 -3.27 0.69
C LEU A 60 0.55 -3.84 1.37
N VAL A 61 0.09 -5.02 0.92
CA VAL A 61 -1.04 -5.73 1.54
C VAL A 61 -0.72 -6.14 2.98
N ASN A 62 0.44 -6.75 3.22
CA ASN A 62 0.88 -7.08 4.58
C ASN A 62 0.95 -5.83 5.47
N TYR A 63 1.55 -4.75 4.97
CA TYR A 63 1.68 -3.50 5.71
C TYR A 63 0.32 -2.90 6.10
N LEU A 64 -0.61 -2.83 5.14
CA LEU A 64 -1.98 -2.36 5.40
C LEU A 64 -2.74 -3.30 6.33
N GLY A 65 -2.49 -4.61 6.27
CA GLY A 65 -3.04 -5.59 7.20
C GLY A 65 -2.65 -5.34 8.66
N MET A 66 -1.48 -4.75 8.90
CA MET A 66 -1.04 -4.34 10.24
C MET A 66 -1.70 -3.05 10.74
N MET A 67 -2.43 -2.32 9.89
CA MET A 67 -3.05 -1.04 10.25
C MET A 67 -4.31 -1.26 11.09
N GLY A 68 -4.10 -1.44 12.39
CA GLY A 68 -5.17 -1.67 13.36
C GLY A 68 -5.42 -3.14 13.68
N TRP A 69 -4.56 -4.05 13.23
CA TRP A 69 -4.60 -5.47 13.57
C TRP A 69 -3.18 -6.03 13.67
N SER A 70 -2.99 -7.12 14.43
CA SER A 70 -1.70 -7.80 14.53
C SER A 70 -1.85 -9.32 14.61
N MET A 71 -0.87 -10.02 14.03
CA MET A 71 -0.76 -11.48 14.13
C MET A 71 -0.77 -11.93 15.60
N PRO A 72 -1.39 -13.08 15.93
CA PRO A 72 -1.35 -13.65 17.28
C PRO A 72 0.06 -13.83 17.85
N GLY A 73 1.01 -14.27 17.01
CA GLY A 73 2.42 -14.45 17.38
C GLY A 73 3.27 -13.19 17.33
N GLY A 74 2.72 -12.06 16.88
CA GLY A 74 3.43 -10.79 16.75
C GLY A 74 4.32 -10.69 15.50
N GLU A 75 4.22 -11.62 14.57
CA GLU A 75 4.91 -11.56 13.29
C GLU A 75 4.47 -10.33 12.48
N GLU A 76 5.44 -9.60 11.93
CA GLU A 76 5.16 -8.42 11.10
C GLU A 76 5.23 -8.72 9.59
N LYS A 77 5.90 -9.80 9.22
CA LYS A 77 5.92 -10.31 7.84
C LYS A 77 5.02 -11.53 7.75
N PHE A 78 3.97 -11.44 6.93
CA PHE A 78 2.98 -12.49 6.72
C PHE A 78 2.29 -12.31 5.36
N SER A 79 1.93 -13.42 4.72
CA SER A 79 1.10 -13.45 3.53
C SER A 79 -0.36 -13.13 3.84
N LEU A 80 -1.13 -12.78 2.80
CA LEU A 80 -2.57 -12.58 2.92
C LEU A 80 -3.27 -13.87 3.41
N ALA A 81 -2.86 -15.04 2.92
CA ALA A 81 -3.43 -16.32 3.34
C ALA A 81 -3.18 -16.61 4.84
N GLU A 82 -1.98 -16.28 5.35
CA GLU A 82 -1.69 -16.40 6.79
C GLU A 82 -2.51 -15.40 7.61
N MET A 83 -2.69 -14.17 7.12
CA MET A 83 -3.57 -13.19 7.75
C MET A 83 -5.01 -13.70 7.79
N GLU A 84 -5.56 -14.20 6.69
CA GLU A 84 -6.93 -14.74 6.62
C GLU A 84 -7.13 -15.91 7.59
N ALA A 85 -6.15 -16.81 7.68
CA ALA A 85 -6.20 -17.95 8.60
C ALA A 85 -6.12 -17.54 10.08
N ALA A 86 -5.44 -16.44 10.39
CA ALA A 86 -5.24 -15.94 11.76
C ALA A 86 -6.21 -14.81 12.15
N PHE A 87 -7.01 -14.30 11.21
CA PHE A 87 -7.80 -13.09 11.43
C PHE A 87 -8.87 -13.31 12.49
N ASP A 88 -8.86 -12.43 13.49
CA ASP A 88 -9.89 -12.32 14.51
C ASP A 88 -10.21 -10.84 14.70
N ILE A 89 -11.49 -10.50 14.47
CA ILE A 89 -11.99 -9.14 14.63
C ILE A 89 -11.81 -8.61 16.05
N SER A 90 -11.76 -9.49 17.06
CA SER A 90 -11.52 -9.11 18.46
C SER A 90 -10.13 -8.50 18.70
N ARG A 91 -9.17 -8.79 17.80
CA ARG A 91 -7.81 -8.25 17.85
C ARG A 91 -7.67 -6.90 17.15
N VAL A 92 -8.73 -6.40 16.51
CA VAL A 92 -8.70 -5.09 15.87
C VAL A 92 -8.62 -4.00 16.96
N SER A 93 -7.57 -3.20 16.89
CA SER A 93 -7.35 -2.07 17.79
C SER A 93 -8.09 -0.83 17.31
N LEU A 94 -8.66 -0.09 18.27
CA LEU A 94 -9.31 1.20 18.02
C LEU A 94 -8.32 2.38 18.06
N GLY A 95 -7.05 2.13 18.36
CA GLY A 95 -6.00 3.16 18.31
C GLY A 95 -5.76 3.60 16.86
N GLY A 96 -5.68 4.91 16.61
CA GLY A 96 -5.37 5.46 15.28
C GLY A 96 -3.99 5.03 14.81
N PRO A 97 -3.86 4.05 13.89
CA PRO A 97 -2.56 3.53 13.51
C PRO A 97 -1.77 4.58 12.73
N ILE A 98 -0.46 4.63 12.96
CA ILE A 98 0.44 5.54 12.26
C ILE A 98 0.85 4.90 10.93
N PHE A 99 0.65 5.64 9.85
CA PHE A 99 1.18 5.30 8.53
C PHE A 99 2.65 5.74 8.47
N ASP A 100 3.53 4.81 8.81
CA ASP A 100 4.99 4.92 8.81
C ASP A 100 5.59 4.35 7.50
N ILE A 101 6.15 5.23 6.67
CA ILE A 101 6.76 4.86 5.38
C ILE A 101 8.08 4.09 5.59
N GLU A 102 8.87 4.42 6.61
CA GLU A 102 10.14 3.73 6.87
C GLU A 102 9.88 2.26 7.20
N LYS A 103 8.79 1.97 7.93
CA LYS A 103 8.36 0.60 8.20
C LYS A 103 7.88 -0.12 6.94
N LEU A 104 7.18 0.57 6.04
CA LEU A 104 6.78 0.01 4.75
C LEU A 104 8.02 -0.31 3.89
N ASP A 105 9.03 0.57 3.85
CA ASP A 105 10.29 0.36 3.12
C ASP A 105 11.05 -0.85 3.64
N TRP A 106 11.15 -0.95 4.98
CA TRP A 106 11.76 -2.10 5.64
C TRP A 106 11.06 -3.40 5.23
N LEU A 107 9.73 -3.45 5.35
CA LEU A 107 8.95 -4.64 5.03
C LEU A 107 9.07 -5.01 3.54
N ASN A 108 8.92 -4.03 2.65
CA ASN A 108 9.07 -4.22 1.22
C ASN A 108 10.47 -4.74 0.86
N GLY A 109 11.52 -4.20 1.47
CA GLY A 109 12.88 -4.70 1.32
C GLY A 109 13.03 -6.16 1.76
N ARG A 110 12.32 -6.59 2.81
CA ARG A 110 12.31 -8.00 3.23
C ARG A 110 11.67 -8.90 2.17
N TYR A 111 10.52 -8.53 1.62
CA TYR A 111 9.91 -9.28 0.51
C TYR A 111 10.84 -9.37 -0.70
N LEU A 112 11.45 -8.25 -1.11
CA LEU A 112 12.37 -8.22 -2.25
C LEU A 112 13.58 -9.14 -2.07
N ARG A 113 14.15 -9.23 -0.86
CA ARG A 113 15.37 -10.01 -0.59
C ARG A 113 15.13 -11.47 -0.22
N GLU A 114 14.02 -11.75 0.45
CA GLU A 114 13.76 -13.08 1.01
C GLU A 114 12.89 -13.93 0.08
N ASP A 115 12.01 -13.31 -0.71
CA ASP A 115 10.96 -14.05 -1.45
C ASP A 115 11.18 -14.06 -2.96
N LEU A 116 12.08 -13.22 -3.47
CA LEU A 116 12.47 -13.20 -4.88
C LEU A 116 13.89 -13.75 -5.03
N ASN A 117 14.05 -14.75 -5.89
CA ASN A 117 15.36 -15.07 -6.43
C ASN A 117 15.76 -14.03 -7.51
N ASP A 118 17.02 -14.07 -7.95
CA ASP A 118 17.55 -13.10 -8.91
C ASP A 118 16.75 -13.03 -10.23
N ALA A 119 16.24 -14.17 -10.71
CA ALA A 119 15.47 -14.22 -11.95
C ALA A 119 14.08 -13.58 -11.77
N ASP A 120 13.40 -13.90 -10.68
CA ASP A 120 12.10 -13.32 -10.35
C ASP A 120 12.21 -11.82 -10.07
N PHE A 121 13.26 -11.39 -9.34
CA PHE A 121 13.57 -9.99 -9.14
C PHE A 121 13.75 -9.25 -10.46
N ALA A 122 14.60 -9.77 -11.36
CA ALA A 122 14.85 -9.16 -12.65
C ALA A 122 13.57 -9.07 -13.50
N SER A 123 12.77 -10.13 -13.51
CA SER A 123 11.48 -10.17 -14.22
C SER A 123 10.51 -9.10 -13.69
N ARG A 124 10.30 -9.06 -12.37
CA ARG A 124 9.42 -8.07 -11.72
C ARG A 124 9.89 -6.64 -11.94
N PHE A 125 11.20 -6.41 -11.90
CA PHE A 125 11.80 -5.11 -12.19
C PHE A 125 11.51 -4.64 -13.62
N VAL A 126 11.68 -5.52 -14.62
CA VAL A 126 11.38 -5.18 -16.04
C VAL A 126 9.90 -4.88 -16.24
N VAL A 127 9.01 -5.66 -15.63
CA VAL A 127 7.55 -5.41 -15.68
C VAL A 127 7.22 -4.05 -15.07
N TRP A 128 7.78 -3.72 -13.91
CA TRP A 128 7.59 -2.41 -13.29
C TRP A 128 8.13 -1.27 -14.16
N ALA A 129 9.34 -1.40 -14.69
CA ALA A 129 9.98 -0.38 -15.51
C ALA A 129 9.21 -0.10 -16.82
N SER A 130 8.53 -1.11 -17.37
CA SER A 130 7.75 -1.03 -18.61
C SER A 130 6.26 -0.73 -18.40
N LYS A 131 5.79 -0.62 -17.15
CA LYS A 131 4.39 -0.34 -16.80
C LYS A 131 3.86 0.90 -17.53
N ASP A 132 2.59 0.85 -17.96
CA ASP A 132 1.87 1.97 -18.62
C ASP A 132 2.59 2.58 -19.81
N ASP A 133 3.36 1.75 -20.52
CA ASP A 133 4.15 2.14 -21.68
C ASP A 133 5.20 3.23 -21.36
N ARG A 134 5.64 3.28 -20.10
CA ARG A 134 6.55 4.30 -19.54
C ARG A 134 7.83 4.44 -20.38
N LEU A 135 8.44 3.32 -20.76
CA LEU A 135 9.65 3.32 -21.58
C LEU A 135 9.41 3.93 -22.97
N HIS A 136 8.33 3.56 -23.66
CA HIS A 136 8.03 4.15 -24.97
C HIS A 136 7.72 5.64 -24.91
N LYS A 137 7.22 6.14 -23.77
CA LYS A 137 7.04 7.59 -23.54
C LYS A 137 8.36 8.32 -23.29
N ILE A 138 9.30 7.69 -22.58
CA ILE A 138 10.61 8.29 -22.24
C ILE A 138 11.58 8.23 -23.42
N ILE A 139 11.61 7.11 -24.16
CA ILE A 139 12.60 6.86 -25.23
C ILE A 139 12.70 8.01 -26.24
N PRO A 140 11.61 8.58 -26.79
CA PRO A 140 11.70 9.69 -27.74
C PRO A 140 12.39 10.94 -27.18
N LEU A 141 12.34 11.17 -25.87
CA LEU A 141 12.91 12.34 -25.19
C LEU A 141 14.44 12.21 -25.03
N ILE A 142 14.94 10.98 -24.92
CA ILE A 142 16.35 10.71 -24.64
C ILE A 142 17.12 10.17 -25.84
N LYS A 143 16.46 9.48 -26.78
CA LYS A 143 17.08 8.80 -27.94
C LYS A 143 18.03 9.70 -28.75
N PRO A 144 17.76 11.00 -28.99
CA PRO A 144 18.68 11.87 -29.72
C PRO A 144 20.01 12.15 -28.99
N ARG A 145 20.11 11.83 -27.69
CA ARG A 145 21.27 12.12 -26.83
C ARG A 145 22.05 10.85 -26.44
N VAL A 146 21.73 9.72 -27.05
CA VAL A 146 22.26 8.39 -26.72
C VAL A 146 23.20 7.93 -27.82
N GLU A 147 24.42 7.51 -27.46
CA GLU A 147 25.38 6.86 -28.36
C GLU A 147 25.36 5.32 -28.18
N ARG A 148 25.03 4.84 -26.97
CA ARG A 148 24.99 3.42 -26.58
C ARG A 148 23.95 3.16 -25.49
N PHE A 149 23.45 1.93 -25.39
CA PHE A 149 22.38 1.59 -24.42
C PHE A 149 22.71 1.90 -22.95
N SER A 150 23.99 1.86 -22.54
CA SER A 150 24.37 2.24 -21.17
C SER A 150 24.08 3.71 -20.84
N ASP A 151 24.02 4.60 -21.85
CA ASP A 151 23.72 6.02 -21.63
C ASP A 151 22.24 6.22 -21.23
N VAL A 152 21.37 5.26 -21.58
CA VAL A 152 19.93 5.29 -21.25
C VAL A 152 19.73 5.32 -19.75
N VAL A 153 20.52 4.59 -18.95
CA VAL A 153 20.33 4.48 -17.50
C VAL A 153 20.40 5.85 -16.84
N GLY A 154 21.46 6.62 -17.11
CA GLY A 154 21.62 7.96 -16.52
C GLY A 154 20.63 8.99 -17.06
N LEU A 155 20.28 8.92 -18.34
CA LEU A 155 19.33 9.86 -18.95
C LEU A 155 17.87 9.58 -18.56
N ALA A 156 17.52 8.31 -18.33
CA ALA A 156 16.19 7.88 -17.95
C ALA A 156 15.95 7.97 -16.44
N SER A 157 17.00 8.02 -15.60
CA SER A 157 16.86 8.03 -14.14
C SER A 157 15.92 9.14 -13.67
N GLN A 158 16.04 10.36 -14.22
CA GLN A 158 15.19 11.50 -13.86
C GLN A 158 13.69 11.31 -14.12
N PHE A 159 13.31 10.32 -14.95
CA PHE A 159 11.92 9.98 -15.25
C PHE A 159 11.41 8.75 -14.50
N ILE A 160 12.32 8.01 -13.85
CA ILE A 160 12.05 6.72 -13.19
C ILE A 160 12.27 6.83 -11.68
N ASP A 161 13.23 7.66 -11.25
CA ASP A 161 13.46 8.05 -9.86
C ASP A 161 12.22 8.83 -9.38
N GLY A 162 11.57 8.33 -8.34
CA GLY A 162 10.39 8.94 -7.71
C GLY A 162 10.72 9.87 -6.56
#